data_AF-A0A1Y3BSI1-F1
#
_entry.id   AF-A0A1Y3BSI1-F1
#
_cell.length_a   1.000
_cell.length_b   1.000
_cell.length_c   1.000
_cell.angle_alpha   90.00
_cell.angle_beta   90.00
_cell.angle_gamma   90.00
#
_symmetry.space_group_name_H-M   'P 1'
#
loop_
_entity.id
_entity.type
_entity.pdbx_description
1 polymer ?
#
loop_
_entity_poly.entity_id
_entity_poly.type
_entity_poly.pdbx_seq_one_letter_code
_entity_poly.pdbx_strand_id
1 'polypeptide(L)' 'MKQIYNDLGMLNKDIMREYKIRCQNHQDLVDSLKQINLIMQRASNLRIGSYKTAFINSCRESIKQKNFTQLFKIINED' A
#
# COMPACT_ATOMS: atom_id res chain seq x y z
N MET A 1 31.38 24.05 -22.49
CA MET A 1 31.43 22.57 -22.58
C MET A 1 31.69 21.91 -21.22
N LYS A 2 32.84 22.12 -20.56
CA LYS A 2 33.18 21.44 -19.28
C LYS A 2 32.13 21.61 -18.16
N GLN A 3 31.56 22.81 -18.03
CA GLN A 3 30.57 23.13 -17.00
C GLN A 3 29.24 22.39 -17.23
N ILE A 4 28.76 22.34 -18.47
CA ILE A 4 27.55 21.58 -18.85
C ILE A 4 27.70 20.09 -18.52
N TYR A 5 28.88 19.50 -18.79
CA TYR A 5 29.14 18.10 -18.43
C TYR A 5 29.19 17.88 -16.90
N ASN A 6 29.72 18.84 -16.14
CA ASN A 6 29.70 18.77 -14.68
C ASN A 6 28.27 18.85 -14.14
N ASP A 7 27.47 19.80 -14.64
CA ASP A 7 26.07 19.98 -14.24
C ASP A 7 25.24 18.73 -14.57
N LEU A 8 25.46 18.13 -15.75
CA LEU A 8 24.84 16.87 -16.14
C LEU A 8 25.26 15.72 -15.20
N GLY A 9 26.53 15.68 -14.81
CA GLY A 9 27.04 14.70 -13.86
C GLY A 9 26.43 14.84 -12.46
N MET A 10 26.20 16.06 -11.99
CA MET A 10 25.50 16.33 -10.73
C MET A 10 24.03 15.92 -10.81
N LEU A 11 23.33 16.32 -11.88
CA LEU A 11 21.93 15.97 -12.10
C LEU A 11 21.74 14.45 -12.16
N ASN A 12 22.61 13.72 -12.87
CA ASN A 12 22.53 12.27 -12.94
C ASN A 12 22.70 11.62 -11.57
N LYS A 13 23.60 12.13 -10.72
CA LYS A 13 23.76 11.63 -9.34
C LYS A 13 22.51 11.86 -8.51
N ASP A 14 21.91 13.05 -8.61
CA ASP A 14 20.68 13.37 -7.89
C ASP A 14 19.50 12.50 -8.38
N ILE A 15 19.31 12.36 -9.69
CA ILE A 15 18.27 11.49 -10.26
C ILE A 15 18.44 10.05 -9.78
N MET A 16 19.67 9.51 -9.79
CA MET A 16 19.93 8.16 -9.32
C MET A 16 19.62 7.99 -7.83
N ARG A 17 19.92 9.01 -7.02
CA ARG A 17 19.60 9.01 -5.59
C ARG A 17 18.08 9.00 -5.37
N GLU A 18 17.36 9.93 -5.99
CA GLU A 18 15.91 10.04 -5.85
C GLU A 18 15.18 8.81 -6.43
N TYR A 19 15.70 8.23 -7.50
CA TYR A 19 15.19 6.97 -8.06
C TYR A 19 15.32 5.83 -7.05
N LYS A 20 16.48 5.69 -6.40
CA LYS A 20 16.68 4.66 -5.36
C LYS A 20 15.70 4.84 -4.19
N ILE A 21 15.50 6.07 -3.74
CA ILE A 21 14.51 6.39 -2.69
C ILE A 21 13.10 6.02 -3.15
N ARG A 22 12.73 6.37 -4.38
CA ARG A 22 11.42 6.02 -4.96
C ARG A 22 11.22 4.50 -5.03
N CYS A 23 12.23 3.75 -5.44
CA CYS A 23 12.17 2.29 -5.49
C CYS A 23 11.95 1.70 -4.09
N GLN A 24 12.66 2.19 -3.07
CA GLN A 24 12.46 1.74 -1.70
C GLN A 24 11.04 2.05 -1.21
N ASN A 25 10.58 3.29 -1.36
CA ASN A 25 9.23 3.70 -0.97
C ASN A 25 8.15 2.88 -1.69
N HIS A 26 8.38 2.55 -2.97
CA HIS A 26 7.47 1.71 -3.74
C HIS A 26 7.42 0.28 -3.17
N GLN A 27 8.57 -0.31 -2.86
CA GLN A 27 8.63 -1.63 -2.26
C GLN A 27 7.91 -1.68 -0.91
N ASP A 28 8.19 -0.71 -0.04
CA ASP A 28 7.56 -0.61 1.28
C ASP A 28 6.03 -0.44 1.18
N LEU A 29 5.57 0.35 0.20
CA LEU A 29 4.14 0.51 -0.08
C LEU A 29 3.50 -0.79 -0.57
N VAL A 30 4.13 -1.48 -1.52
CA VAL A 30 3.63 -2.75 -2.07
C VAL A 30 3.53 -3.80 -0.96
N ASP A 31 4.53 -3.88 -0.09
CA ASP A 31 4.52 -4.84 1.01
C ASP A 31 3.45 -4.51 2.06
N SER A 32 3.25 -3.21 2.36
CA SER A 32 2.14 -2.77 3.22
C SER A 32 0.77 -3.15 2.63
N LEU A 33 0.58 -2.96 1.32
CA LEU A 33 -0.67 -3.33 0.64
C LEU A 33 -0.90 -4.85 0.63
N LYS A 34 0.16 -5.65 0.47
CA LYS A 34 0.07 -7.11 0.59
C LYS A 34 -0.34 -7.53 2.00
N GLN A 35 0.22 -6.91 3.03
CA GLN A 35 -0.14 -7.19 4.43
C GLN A 35 -1.62 -6.89 4.69
N ILE A 36 -2.13 -5.75 4.22
CA ILE A 36 -3.56 -5.40 4.36
C ILE A 36 -4.45 -6.46 3.71
N ASN A 37 -4.14 -6.86 2.46
CA ASN A 37 -4.89 -7.90 1.77
C ASN A 37 -4.84 -9.25 2.51
N LEU A 38 -3.69 -9.60 3.08
CA LEU A 38 -3.53 -10.83 3.87
C LEU A 38 -4.37 -10.80 5.15
N ILE A 39 -4.40 -9.67 5.87
CA ILE A 39 -5.23 -9.48 7.07
C ILE A 39 -6.70 -9.62 6.69
N MET A 40 -7.16 -8.95 5.64
CA MET A 40 -8.53 -9.07 5.14
C MET A 40 -8.86 -10.52 4.78
N GLN A 41 -7.96 -11.22 4.10
CA GLN A 41 -8.18 -12.62 3.74
C GLN A 41 -8.29 -13.52 4.98
N ARG A 42 -7.40 -13.35 5.97
CA ARG A 42 -7.43 -14.10 7.23
C ARG A 42 -8.72 -13.85 8.01
N ALA A 43 -9.11 -12.60 8.19
CA ALA A 43 -10.36 -12.23 8.85
C ALA A 43 -11.60 -12.76 8.10
N SER A 44 -11.56 -12.77 6.77
CA SER A 44 -12.63 -13.35 5.94
C SER A 44 -12.72 -14.87 6.08
N ASN A 45 -11.61 -15.57 6.30
CA ASN A 45 -11.59 -17.02 6.47
C ASN A 45 -12.18 -17.48 7.81
N LEU A 46 -12.33 -16.57 8.78
CA LEU A 46 -13.09 -16.83 10.02
C LEU A 46 -14.61 -16.88 9.77
N ARG A 47 -15.07 -16.39 8.61
CA ARG A 47 -16.47 -16.31 8.22
C ARG A 47 -16.78 -17.32 7.11
N ILE A 48 -18.02 -17.81 7.05
CA ILE A 48 -18.44 -18.84 6.10
C ILE A 48 -19.51 -18.31 5.15
N GLY A 49 -19.44 -18.69 3.87
CA GLY A 49 -20.47 -18.42 2.88
C GLY A 49 -20.70 -16.94 2.61
N SER A 50 -21.97 -16.50 2.69
CA SER A 50 -22.40 -15.12 2.39
C SER A 50 -21.74 -14.08 3.30
N TYR A 51 -21.52 -14.40 4.57
CA TYR A 51 -20.88 -13.49 5.54
C TYR A 51 -19.43 -13.17 5.19
N LYS A 52 -18.72 -14.12 4.59
CA LYS A 52 -17.36 -13.89 4.07
C LYS A 52 -17.36 -12.88 2.94
N THR A 53 -18.26 -13.04 1.98
CA THR A 53 -18.39 -12.14 0.83
C THR A 53 -18.83 -10.74 1.26
N ALA A 54 -19.78 -10.65 2.19
CA ALA A 54 -20.24 -9.38 2.76
C ALA A 54 -19.09 -8.64 3.47
N PHE A 55 -18.33 -9.34 4.33
CA PHE A 55 -17.17 -8.79 5.01
C PHE A 55 -16.12 -8.20 4.05
N ILE A 56 -15.77 -8.94 2.99
CA ILE A 56 -14.78 -8.49 2.00
C ILE A 56 -15.28 -7.21 1.28
N ASN A 57 -16.56 -7.16 0.93
CA ASN A 57 -17.15 -5.99 0.28
C ASN A 57 -17.14 -4.76 1.20
N SER A 58 -17.58 -4.91 2.46
CA SER A 58 -17.58 -3.82 3.43
C SER A 58 -16.16 -3.31 3.74
N CYS A 59 -15.17 -4.20 3.80
CA CYS A 59 -13.76 -3.80 3.95
C CYS A 59 -13.27 -2.98 2.75
N ARG A 60 -13.60 -3.41 1.52
CA ARG A 60 -13.21 -2.69 0.30
C ARG A 60 -13.87 -1.30 0.22
N GLU A 61 -15.14 -1.19 0.61
CA GLU A 61 -15.84 0.09 0.67
C GLU A 61 -15.21 1.03 1.70
N SER A 62 -14.90 0.53 2.89
CA SER A 62 -14.26 1.31 3.96
C SER A 62 -12.88 1.84 3.53
N ILE A 63 -12.09 1.02 2.82
CA ILE A 63 -10.81 1.44 2.25
C ILE A 63 -11.02 2.53 1.19
N LYS A 64 -12.01 2.38 0.31
CA LYS A 64 -12.32 3.36 -0.75
C LYS A 64 -12.76 4.72 -0.16
N GLN A 65 -13.48 4.69 0.96
CA GLN A 65 -13.91 5.87 1.72
C GLN A 65 -12.81 6.43 2.64
N LYS A 66 -11.64 5.80 2.72
CA LYS A 66 -10.55 6.13 3.67
C LYS A 66 -11.00 6.13 5.15
N ASN A 67 -12.02 5.34 5.48
CA ASN A 67 -12.55 5.24 6.83
C ASN A 67 -11.90 4.06 7.58
N PHE A 68 -10.70 4.31 8.12
CA PHE A 68 -9.94 3.28 8.84
C PHE A 68 -10.58 2.86 10.16
N THR A 69 -11.29 3.77 10.84
CA THR A 69 -12.02 3.45 12.07
C THR A 69 -13.09 2.40 11.83
N GLN A 70 -13.83 2.54 10.73
CA GLN A 70 -14.85 1.57 10.34
C GLN A 70 -14.21 0.24 9.90
N LEU A 71 -13.08 0.28 9.18
CA LEU A 71 -12.34 -0.93 8.81
C LEU A 71 -11.92 -1.75 10.05
N PHE A 72 -11.37 -1.07 11.08
CA PHE A 72 -10.98 -1.73 12.32
C PHE A 72 -12.17 -2.33 13.08
N LYS A 73 -13.32 -1.65 13.10
CA LYS A 73 -14.54 -2.20 13.69
C LYS A 73 -14.98 -3.47 12.96
N ILE A 74 -15.07 -3.43 11.63
CA ILE A 74 -15.48 -4.59 10.82
C ILE A 74 -14.55 -5.79 11.03
N ILE A 75 -13.24 -5.56 11.22
CA ILE A 75 -12.25 -6.63 11.47
C ILE A 75 -12.36 -7.23 12.88
N ASN A 76 -12.67 -6.41 13.89
CA ASN A 76 -12.68 -6.83 15.30
C ASN A 76 -14.08 -7.22 15.84
N GLU A 77 -15.15 -6.78 15.19
CA GLU A 77 -16.52 -7.18 15.54
C GLU A 77 -16.81 -8.54 14.88
N ASP A 78 -16.76 -9.58 15.71
CA ASP A 78 -17.50 -10.83 15.52
C ASP A 78 -18.88 -10.72 16.17
#